data_AF-A0A528IGI8-F1
#
_entry.id   AF-A0A528IGI8-F1
#
_cell.length_a   1.000
_cell.length_b   1.000
_cell.length_c   1.000
_cell.angle_alpha   90.00
_cell.angle_beta   90.00
_cell.angle_gamma   90.00
#
_symmetry.space_group_name_H-M   'P 1'
#
loop_
_entity.id
_entity.type
_entity.pdbx_description
1 polymer ?
#
loop_
_entity_poly.entity_id
_entity_poly.type
_entity_poly.pdbx_seq_one_letter_code
_entity_poly.pdbx_strand_id
1 'polypeptide(L)'
;TEGRSIATGMTMPDGSVANGTFGAGFLALGRHRFDFFIPNLIPVSVVVLLVLAVLIWFFLEYTRFGRMMYAVGSNERAAELAGAPVKAYKIWAYVISGVFASIGGILLAARLGRGDIASGNNLLLDAVAAALIGYAVLGAAKPNAFGTAVGAVFVGVLLQGLTMMNAPYYTQDFIKGVVLVVALVFTFALSGRGKR
;
A
#
# COMPACT_ATOMS: atom_id res chain seq x y z
N THR A 1 -13.76 24.19 5.44
CA THR A 1 -12.96 23.07 4.89
C THR A 1 -12.74 23.15 3.37
N GLU A 2 -12.83 24.31 2.69
CA GLU A 2 -12.56 24.50 1.22
C GLU A 2 -12.96 23.32 0.28
N GLY A 3 -13.98 22.53 0.62
CA GLY A 3 -14.33 21.28 -0.09
C GLY A 3 -13.30 20.13 -0.02
N ARG A 4 -12.21 20.24 0.74
CA ARG A 4 -11.11 19.25 0.79
C ARG A 4 -11.32 18.09 1.76
N SER A 5 -12.26 18.23 2.70
CA SER A 5 -12.57 17.22 3.71
C SER A 5 -14.08 17.17 3.98
N ILE A 6 -14.64 15.96 4.00
CA ILE A 6 -16.05 15.66 4.28
C ILE A 6 -16.11 14.76 5.51
N ALA A 7 -16.79 15.22 6.56
CA ALA A 7 -16.96 14.49 7.82
C ALA A 7 -18.37 14.70 8.39
N THR A 8 -18.89 13.72 9.12
CA THR A 8 -20.16 13.84 9.84
C THR A 8 -20.08 14.98 10.86
N GLY A 9 -21.09 15.85 10.89
CA GLY A 9 -21.15 16.98 11.83
C GLY A 9 -20.25 18.17 11.46
N MET A 10 -19.74 18.25 10.24
CA MET A 10 -19.02 19.44 9.78
C MET A 10 -19.95 20.65 9.67
N THR A 11 -19.50 21.80 10.16
CA THR A 11 -20.22 23.07 9.96
C THR A 11 -20.07 23.51 8.52
N MET A 12 -21.20 23.61 7.81
CA MET A 12 -21.27 24.07 6.43
C MET A 12 -21.12 25.61 6.39
N PRO A 13 -20.78 26.19 5.21
CA PRO A 13 -20.66 27.65 5.06
C PRO A 13 -21.93 28.44 5.40
N ASP A 14 -23.09 27.76 5.47
CA ASP A 14 -24.38 28.31 5.86
C ASP A 14 -24.65 28.27 7.38
N GLY A 15 -23.68 27.80 8.19
CA GLY A 15 -23.80 27.68 9.64
C GLY A 15 -24.57 26.44 10.13
N SER A 16 -25.14 25.63 9.22
CA SER A 16 -25.76 24.36 9.56
C SER A 16 -24.73 23.26 9.74
N VAL A 17 -25.05 22.24 10.54
CA VAL A 17 -24.21 21.03 10.66
C VAL A 17 -24.65 19.99 9.64
N ALA A 18 -23.68 19.36 8.99
CA ALA A 18 -23.93 18.27 8.06
C ALA A 18 -24.55 17.07 8.80
N ASN A 19 -25.87 16.91 8.64
CA ASN A 19 -26.63 15.76 9.09
C ASN A 19 -26.40 14.60 8.11
N GLY A 20 -25.65 13.60 8.55
CA GLY A 20 -25.38 12.40 7.75
C GLY A 20 -24.36 11.51 8.43
N THR A 21 -24.75 10.30 8.81
CA THR A 21 -23.84 9.26 9.28
C THR A 21 -23.41 8.41 8.11
N PHE A 22 -22.12 8.06 8.02
CA PHE A 22 -21.70 7.01 7.12
C PHE A 22 -22.46 5.71 7.43
N GLY A 23 -22.91 5.00 6.38
CA GLY A 23 -23.66 3.76 6.55
C GLY A 23 -22.88 2.76 7.40
N ALA A 24 -23.57 2.04 8.28
CA ALA A 24 -22.94 1.09 9.20
C ALA A 24 -22.09 0.05 8.47
N GLY A 25 -22.50 -0.39 7.28
CA GLY A 25 -21.72 -1.30 6.44
C GLY A 25 -20.41 -0.69 5.90
N PHE A 26 -20.41 0.61 5.56
CA PHE A 26 -19.19 1.30 5.13
C PHE A 26 -18.20 1.47 6.28
N LEU A 27 -18.68 1.86 7.47
CA LEU A 27 -17.84 1.94 8.66
C LEU A 27 -17.34 0.56 9.11
N ALA A 28 -18.15 -0.49 8.93
CA ALA A 28 -17.75 -1.86 9.21
C ALA A 28 -16.55 -2.30 8.35
N LEU A 29 -16.46 -1.91 7.07
CA LEU A 29 -15.29 -2.25 6.23
C LEU A 29 -13.95 -1.76 6.81
N GLY A 30 -13.95 -0.63 7.51
CA GLY A 30 -12.74 -0.05 8.10
C GLY A 30 -12.55 -0.31 9.59
N ARG A 31 -13.63 -0.63 10.32
CA ARG A 31 -13.63 -0.72 11.79
C ARG A 31 -14.01 -2.10 12.32
N HIS A 32 -14.65 -2.94 11.52
CA HIS A 32 -15.03 -4.28 11.95
C HIS A 32 -13.77 -5.14 12.12
N ARG A 33 -13.76 -5.91 13.20
CA ARG A 33 -12.68 -6.80 13.57
C ARG A 33 -13.28 -8.21 13.59
N PHE A 34 -12.60 -9.15 12.94
CA PHE A 34 -13.00 -10.54 12.94
C PHE A 34 -12.38 -11.25 14.14
N ASP A 35 -13.21 -12.04 14.81
CA ASP A 35 -12.85 -12.81 15.99
C ASP A 35 -12.61 -14.24 15.54
N PHE A 36 -11.34 -14.65 15.45
CA PHE A 36 -10.95 -16.00 15.00
C PHE A 36 -10.49 -16.88 16.17
N PHE A 37 -9.47 -16.43 16.93
CA PHE A 37 -8.89 -17.18 18.07
C PHE A 37 -8.87 -16.37 19.38
N ILE A 38 -8.92 -15.05 19.29
CA ILE A 38 -8.97 -14.08 20.40
C ILE A 38 -9.99 -13.02 19.96
N PRO A 39 -10.86 -12.50 20.83
CA PRO A 39 -11.77 -11.42 20.47
C PRO A 39 -10.99 -10.18 19.99
N ASN A 40 -11.44 -9.60 18.89
CA ASN A 40 -10.93 -8.43 18.17
C ASN A 40 -9.57 -8.56 17.48
N LEU A 41 -9.11 -9.76 17.10
CA LEU A 41 -7.71 -9.91 16.67
C LEU A 41 -7.41 -9.35 15.26
N ILE A 42 -8.27 -9.55 14.25
CA ILE A 42 -7.93 -9.22 12.86
C ILE A 42 -8.86 -8.13 12.30
N PRO A 43 -8.36 -6.89 12.07
CA PRO A 43 -9.11 -5.87 11.35
C PRO A 43 -9.45 -6.33 9.93
N VAL A 44 -10.65 -6.00 9.42
CA VAL A 44 -11.04 -6.30 8.03
C VAL A 44 -10.01 -5.81 7.02
N SER A 45 -9.36 -4.67 7.29
CA SER A 45 -8.30 -4.14 6.42
C SER A 45 -7.12 -5.11 6.23
N VAL A 46 -6.79 -5.93 7.24
CA VAL A 46 -5.74 -6.96 7.14
C VAL A 46 -6.24 -8.14 6.31
N VAL A 47 -7.51 -8.54 6.46
CA VAL A 47 -8.11 -9.60 5.65
C VAL A 47 -8.14 -9.19 4.17
N VAL A 48 -8.56 -7.96 3.88
CA VAL A 48 -8.55 -7.43 2.51
C VAL A 48 -7.14 -7.39 1.95
N LEU A 49 -6.15 -6.94 2.74
CA LEU A 49 -4.75 -6.97 2.34
C LEU A 49 -4.27 -8.38 2.00
N LEU A 50 -4.58 -9.38 2.83
CA LEU A 50 -4.19 -10.77 2.58
C LEU A 50 -4.86 -11.34 1.33
N VAL A 51 -6.16 -11.11 1.14
CA VAL A 51 -6.89 -11.55 -0.06
C VAL A 51 -6.28 -10.91 -1.30
N LEU A 52 -6.03 -9.60 -1.27
CA LEU A 52 -5.39 -8.85 -2.35
C LEU A 52 -3.97 -9.33 -2.63
N ALA A 53 -3.18 -9.62 -1.59
CA ALA A 53 -1.83 -10.15 -1.70
C ALA A 53 -1.82 -11.55 -2.35
N VAL A 54 -2.75 -12.42 -1.98
CA VAL A 54 -2.89 -13.75 -2.59
C VAL A 54 -3.36 -13.64 -4.04
N LEU A 55 -4.32 -12.76 -4.34
CA LEU A 55 -4.82 -12.55 -5.69
C LEU A 55 -3.72 -12.03 -6.62
N ILE A 56 -2.98 -11.02 -6.20
CA ILE A 56 -1.89 -10.46 -7.01
C ILE A 56 -0.71 -11.41 -7.11
N TRP A 57 -0.40 -12.17 -6.05
CA TRP A 57 0.59 -13.23 -6.10
C TRP A 57 0.24 -14.29 -7.13
N PHE A 58 -1.01 -14.78 -7.10
CA PHE A 58 -1.50 -15.76 -8.05
C PHE A 58 -1.45 -15.21 -9.49
N PHE A 59 -1.88 -13.96 -9.66
CA PHE A 59 -1.81 -13.27 -10.95
C PHE A 59 -0.37 -13.15 -11.46
N LEU A 60 0.57 -12.75 -10.62
CA LEU A 60 1.96 -12.51 -11.01
C LEU A 60 2.73 -13.82 -11.29
N GLU A 61 2.55 -14.86 -10.48
CA GLU A 61 3.35 -16.09 -10.59
C GLU A 61 2.75 -17.09 -11.60
N TYR A 62 1.42 -17.25 -11.62
CA TYR A 62 0.77 -18.30 -12.42
C TYR A 62 0.33 -17.83 -13.81
N THR A 63 0.03 -16.54 -14.01
CA THR A 63 -0.46 -16.06 -15.31
C THR A 63 0.68 -15.73 -16.29
N ARG A 64 0.41 -15.89 -17.59
CA ARG A 64 1.33 -15.47 -18.66
C ARG A 64 1.57 -13.95 -18.63
N PHE A 65 0.52 -13.20 -18.29
CA PHE A 65 0.58 -11.74 -18.23
C PHE A 65 1.53 -11.27 -17.13
N GLY A 66 1.45 -11.87 -15.94
CA GLY A 66 2.36 -11.59 -14.81
C GLY A 66 3.83 -11.86 -15.14
N ARG A 67 4.12 -13.00 -15.76
CA ARG A 67 5.50 -13.35 -16.19
C ARG A 67 6.06 -12.36 -17.21
N MET A 68 5.26 -11.91 -18.16
CA MET A 68 5.67 -10.87 -19.10
C MET A 68 5.92 -9.53 -18.40
N MET A 69 5.13 -9.19 -17.38
CA MET A 69 5.32 -7.99 -16.59
C MET A 69 6.66 -8.01 -15.82
N TYR A 70 7.06 -9.17 -15.28
CA TYR A 70 8.39 -9.34 -14.69
C TYR A 70 9.52 -9.22 -15.72
N ALA A 71 9.36 -9.79 -16.92
CA ALA A 71 10.35 -9.70 -17.98
C ALA A 71 10.55 -8.26 -18.47
N VAL A 72 9.45 -7.51 -18.62
CA VAL A 72 9.49 -6.08 -18.97
C VAL A 72 10.17 -5.26 -17.86
N GLY A 73 9.92 -5.60 -16.59
CA GLY A 73 10.53 -4.93 -15.44
C GLY A 73 12.02 -5.20 -15.26
N SER A 74 12.52 -6.36 -15.69
CA SER A 74 13.95 -6.71 -15.55
C SER A 74 14.80 -6.12 -16.68
N ASN A 75 14.32 -6.16 -17.93
CA ASN A 75 15.00 -5.56 -19.06
C ASN A 75 14.00 -5.17 -20.17
N GLU A 76 13.60 -3.91 -20.15
CA GLU A 76 12.66 -3.33 -21.13
C GLU A 76 13.13 -3.53 -22.58
N ARG A 77 14.43 -3.28 -22.84
CA ARG A 77 14.96 -3.34 -24.20
C ARG A 77 14.98 -4.76 -24.74
N ALA A 78 15.31 -5.74 -23.90
CA ALA A 78 15.26 -7.15 -24.28
C ALA A 78 13.82 -7.63 -24.54
N ALA A 79 12.86 -7.19 -23.72
CA ALA A 79 11.45 -7.51 -23.92
C ALA A 79 10.90 -6.92 -25.22
N GLU A 80 11.29 -5.69 -25.57
CA GLU A 80 10.91 -5.04 -26.83
C GLU A 80 11.49 -5.79 -28.05
N LEU A 81 12.76 -6.19 -27.99
CA LEU A 81 13.41 -7.00 -29.05
C LEU A 81 12.80 -8.40 -29.18
N ALA A 82 12.26 -8.96 -28.09
CA ALA A 82 11.52 -10.22 -28.09
C ALA A 82 10.07 -10.09 -28.60
N GLY A 83 9.65 -8.91 -29.05
CA GLY A 83 8.32 -8.66 -29.62
C GLY A 83 7.22 -8.43 -28.58
N ALA A 84 7.56 -8.23 -27.30
CA ALA A 84 6.56 -7.92 -26.28
C ALA A 84 6.10 -6.45 -26.40
N PRO A 85 4.78 -6.16 -26.38
CA PRO A 85 4.27 -4.79 -26.39
C PRO A 85 4.47 -4.10 -25.03
N VAL A 86 5.72 -3.67 -24.76
CA VAL A 86 6.16 -3.04 -23.50
C VAL A 86 5.21 -1.93 -23.03
N LYS A 87 4.81 -1.03 -23.94
CA LYS A 87 3.91 0.10 -23.62
C LYS A 87 2.57 -0.38 -23.04
N ALA A 88 1.99 -1.44 -23.59
CA ALA A 88 0.73 -1.98 -23.10
C ALA A 88 0.89 -2.55 -21.68
N TYR A 89 1.96 -3.31 -21.42
CA TYR A 89 2.23 -3.85 -20.08
C TYR A 89 2.46 -2.76 -19.04
N LYS A 90 3.12 -1.65 -19.40
CA LYS A 90 3.27 -0.48 -18.52
C LYS A 90 1.93 0.17 -18.18
N ILE A 91 1.07 0.40 -19.19
CA ILE A 91 -0.26 0.98 -18.97
C ILE A 91 -1.07 0.09 -18.02
N TRP A 92 -1.10 -1.22 -18.27
CA TRP A 92 -1.79 -2.17 -17.40
C TRP A 92 -1.22 -2.19 -15.98
N ALA A 93 0.09 -2.11 -15.81
CA ALA A 93 0.70 -2.03 -14.48
C ALA A 93 0.23 -0.78 -13.70
N TYR A 94 0.13 0.39 -14.36
CA TYR A 94 -0.42 1.60 -13.74
C TYR A 94 -1.91 1.48 -13.43
N VAL A 95 -2.71 0.88 -14.33
CA VAL A 95 -4.14 0.65 -14.09
C VAL A 95 -4.34 -0.26 -12.88
N ILE A 96 -3.61 -1.38 -12.80
CA ILE A 96 -3.66 -2.29 -11.68
C ILE A 96 -3.27 -1.54 -10.39
N SER A 97 -2.15 -0.83 -10.38
CA SER A 97 -1.73 -0.01 -9.23
C SER A 97 -2.82 0.98 -8.77
N GLY A 98 -3.48 1.66 -9.71
CA GLY A 98 -4.58 2.56 -9.44
C GLY A 98 -5.79 1.88 -8.79
N VAL A 99 -6.13 0.66 -9.21
CA VAL A 99 -7.20 -0.15 -8.60
C VAL A 99 -6.85 -0.50 -7.16
N PHE A 100 -5.63 -0.97 -6.89
CA PHE A 100 -5.19 -1.28 -5.53
C PHE A 100 -5.16 -0.01 -4.64
N ALA A 101 -4.69 1.11 -5.19
CA ALA A 101 -4.68 2.40 -4.49
C ALA A 101 -6.10 2.87 -4.14
N SER A 102 -7.06 2.70 -5.07
CA SER A 102 -8.47 3.04 -4.83
C SER A 102 -9.07 2.20 -3.70
N ILE A 103 -8.84 0.89 -3.70
CA ILE A 103 -9.31 0.00 -2.62
C ILE A 103 -8.69 0.40 -1.27
N GLY A 104 -7.39 0.71 -1.23
CA GLY A 104 -6.72 1.23 -0.04
C GLY A 104 -7.32 2.56 0.46
N GLY A 105 -7.64 3.47 -0.46
CA GLY A 105 -8.30 4.74 -0.15
C GLY A 105 -9.71 4.55 0.43
N ILE A 106 -10.49 3.62 -0.11
CA ILE A 106 -11.82 3.27 0.41
C ILE A 106 -11.71 2.73 1.84
N LEU A 107 -10.76 1.83 2.11
CA LEU A 107 -10.51 1.30 3.46
C LEU A 107 -10.08 2.38 4.44
N LEU A 108 -9.23 3.32 3.99
CA LEU A 108 -8.79 4.46 4.81
C LEU A 108 -9.98 5.36 5.18
N ALA A 109 -10.79 5.74 4.19
CA ALA A 109 -11.98 6.56 4.40
C ALA A 109 -12.99 5.87 5.33
N ALA A 110 -13.21 4.56 5.16
CA ALA A 110 -14.04 3.74 6.03
C ALA A 110 -13.53 3.69 7.48
N ARG A 111 -12.20 3.57 7.65
CA ARG A 111 -11.56 3.53 8.98
C ARG A 111 -11.71 4.88 9.70
N LEU A 112 -11.38 5.96 9.02
CA LEU A 112 -11.47 7.32 9.55
C LEU A 112 -12.92 7.79 9.75
N GLY A 113 -13.88 7.26 8.97
CA GLY A 113 -15.25 7.73 8.96
C GLY A 113 -15.35 9.19 8.51
N ARG A 114 -14.42 9.62 7.65
CA ARG A 114 -14.37 10.92 6.97
C ARG A 114 -13.51 10.77 5.71
N GLY A 115 -13.84 11.51 4.67
CA GLY A 115 -13.06 11.60 3.45
C GLY A 115 -12.19 12.84 3.49
N ASP A 116 -10.86 12.67 3.55
CA ASP A 116 -9.90 13.78 3.54
C ASP A 116 -8.80 13.48 2.52
N ILE A 117 -8.65 14.39 1.54
CA ILE A 117 -7.70 14.26 0.44
C ILE A 117 -6.25 14.23 0.96
N ALA A 118 -5.95 14.95 2.03
CA ALA A 118 -4.58 15.02 2.58
C ALA A 118 -4.16 13.72 3.29
N SER A 119 -5.12 12.90 3.73
CA SER A 119 -4.82 11.67 4.49
C SER A 119 -4.09 10.60 3.66
N GLY A 120 -4.17 10.66 2.33
CA GLY A 120 -3.47 9.73 1.44
C GLY A 120 -2.00 10.07 1.16
N ASN A 121 -1.59 11.33 1.36
CA ASN A 121 -0.28 11.80 0.92
C ASN A 121 0.86 11.07 1.63
N ASN A 122 0.70 10.82 2.93
CA ASN A 122 1.72 10.17 3.74
C ASN A 122 1.87 8.67 3.42
N LEU A 123 0.85 8.05 2.83
CA LEU A 123 0.86 6.63 2.47
C LEU A 123 1.66 6.33 1.21
N LEU A 124 1.89 7.33 0.36
CA LEU A 124 2.67 7.16 -0.87
C LEU A 124 4.10 6.70 -0.56
N LEU A 125 4.77 7.42 0.36
CA LEU A 125 6.13 7.11 0.77
C LEU A 125 6.20 5.77 1.52
N ASP A 126 5.23 5.52 2.40
CA ASP A 126 5.14 4.29 3.18
C ASP A 126 4.94 3.07 2.28
N ALA A 127 4.11 3.19 1.23
CA ALA A 127 3.85 2.13 0.26
C ALA A 127 5.11 1.81 -0.58
N VAL A 128 5.85 2.83 -1.03
CA VAL A 128 7.11 2.61 -1.75
C VAL A 128 8.15 1.95 -0.86
N ALA A 129 8.29 2.41 0.39
CA ALA A 129 9.20 1.80 1.37
C ALA A 129 8.84 0.33 1.64
N ALA A 130 7.55 0.03 1.85
CA ALA A 130 7.07 -1.33 2.05
C ALA A 130 7.35 -2.25 0.85
N ALA A 131 7.16 -1.75 -0.38
CA ALA A 131 7.44 -2.50 -1.60
C ALA A 131 8.94 -2.78 -1.77
N LEU A 132 9.81 -1.80 -1.50
CA LEU A 132 11.27 -1.95 -1.58
C LEU A 132 11.80 -2.90 -0.51
N ILE A 133 11.33 -2.78 0.74
CA ILE A 133 11.68 -3.73 1.79
C ILE A 133 11.26 -5.14 1.36
N GLY A 134 10.04 -5.27 0.85
CA GLY A 134 9.51 -6.55 0.38
C GLY A 134 10.37 -7.25 -0.67
N TYR A 135 10.95 -6.50 -1.61
CA TYR A 135 11.84 -7.02 -2.64
C TYR A 135 13.04 -7.82 -2.07
N ALA A 136 13.54 -7.43 -0.90
CA ALA A 136 14.64 -8.09 -0.21
C ALA A 136 14.18 -9.31 0.64
N VAL A 137 12.91 -9.34 1.03
CA VAL A 137 12.34 -10.38 1.90
C VAL A 137 12.18 -11.69 1.12
N LEU A 138 12.45 -12.83 1.78
CA LEU A 138 12.45 -14.20 1.26
C LEU A 138 13.60 -14.57 0.29
N GLY A 139 14.64 -13.74 0.18
CA GLY A 139 15.82 -14.06 -0.64
C GLY A 139 15.53 -14.16 -2.14
N ALA A 140 14.37 -13.66 -2.58
CA ALA A 140 13.87 -13.87 -3.92
C ALA A 140 14.54 -12.94 -4.94
N ALA A 141 15.12 -11.81 -4.51
CA ALA A 141 15.67 -10.74 -5.37
C ALA A 141 14.75 -10.40 -6.55
N LYS A 142 13.45 -10.57 -6.36
CA LYS A 142 12.37 -10.34 -7.32
C LYS A 142 11.20 -9.71 -6.58
N PRO A 143 10.42 -8.82 -7.23
CA PRO A 143 9.25 -8.23 -6.60
C PRO A 143 8.25 -9.33 -6.22
N ASN A 144 7.82 -9.38 -4.96
CA ASN A 144 6.94 -10.43 -4.44
C ASN A 144 5.81 -9.83 -3.59
N ALA A 145 4.58 -10.29 -3.81
CA ALA A 145 3.43 -9.79 -3.06
C ALA A 145 3.54 -10.06 -1.55
N PHE A 146 4.04 -11.25 -1.18
CA PHE A 146 4.19 -11.64 0.22
C PHE A 146 5.29 -10.81 0.91
N GLY A 147 6.41 -10.55 0.24
CA GLY A 147 7.45 -9.69 0.79
C GLY A 147 6.93 -8.27 1.00
N THR A 148 6.16 -7.72 0.06
CA THR A 148 5.52 -6.40 0.24
C THR A 148 4.54 -6.38 1.42
N ALA A 149 3.78 -7.45 1.65
CA ALA A 149 2.91 -7.54 2.82
C ALA A 149 3.71 -7.52 4.14
N VAL A 150 4.81 -8.26 4.22
CA VAL A 150 5.72 -8.23 5.38
C VAL A 150 6.36 -6.85 5.55
N GLY A 151 6.80 -6.22 4.45
CA GLY A 151 7.32 -4.86 4.45
C GLY A 151 6.30 -3.83 4.95
N ALA A 152 5.02 -3.97 4.55
CA ALA A 152 3.93 -3.11 5.01
C ALA A 152 3.66 -3.26 6.50
N VAL A 153 3.71 -4.49 7.03
CA VAL A 153 3.60 -4.75 8.47
C VAL A 153 4.79 -4.12 9.22
N PHE A 154 6.01 -4.29 8.72
CA PHE A 154 7.21 -3.70 9.32
C PHE A 154 7.12 -2.17 9.39
N VAL A 155 6.81 -1.51 8.26
CA VAL A 155 6.64 -0.05 8.21
C VAL A 155 5.51 0.38 9.14
N GLY A 156 4.38 -0.33 9.14
CA GLY A 156 3.23 -0.03 10.01
C GLY A 156 3.57 -0.12 11.50
N VAL A 157 4.26 -1.17 11.93
CA VAL A 157 4.70 -1.35 13.33
C VAL A 157 5.70 -0.28 13.73
N LEU A 158 6.67 0.04 12.85
CA LEU A 158 7.65 1.10 13.10
C LEU A 158 6.97 2.45 13.32
N LEU A 159 6.06 2.83 12.42
CA LEU A 159 5.35 4.10 12.51
C LEU A 159 4.43 4.17 13.73
N GLN A 160 3.71 3.08 14.04
CA GLN A 160 2.91 3.04 15.26
C GLN A 160 3.77 3.07 16.52
N GLY A 161 4.94 2.44 16.52
CA GLY A 161 5.90 2.52 17.63
C GLY A 161 6.35 3.96 17.88
N LEU A 162 6.76 4.69 16.83
CA LEU A 162 7.11 6.11 16.94
C LEU A 162 5.95 6.97 17.43
N THR A 163 4.74 6.67 16.96
CA THR A 163 3.53 7.35 17.42
C THR A 163 3.28 7.10 18.91
N MET A 164 3.47 5.87 19.40
CA MET A 164 3.35 5.55 20.83
C MET A 164 4.41 6.22 21.69
N MET A 165 5.60 6.49 21.13
CA MET A 165 6.66 7.26 21.77
C MET A 165 6.40 8.77 21.80
N ASN A 166 5.23 9.24 21.32
CA ASN A 166 4.91 10.66 21.14
C ASN A 166 5.95 11.43 20.31
N ALA A 167 6.59 10.75 19.34
CA ALA A 167 7.55 11.41 18.45
C ALA A 167 6.84 12.46 17.57
N PRO A 168 7.38 13.68 17.45
CA PRO A 168 6.83 14.72 16.58
C PRO A 168 6.69 14.24 15.12
N TYR A 169 5.69 14.74 14.40
CA TYR A 169 5.43 14.37 13.00
C TYR A 169 6.66 14.55 12.09
N TYR A 170 7.45 15.61 12.33
CA TYR A 170 8.71 15.84 11.61
C TYR A 170 9.70 14.68 11.77
N THR A 171 9.80 14.11 12.98
CA THR A 171 10.67 12.95 13.26
C THR A 171 10.16 11.70 12.55
N GLN A 172 8.85 11.54 12.42
CA GLN A 172 8.26 10.43 11.67
C GLN A 172 8.60 10.53 10.18
N ASP A 173 8.43 11.72 9.57
CA ASP A 173 8.76 11.93 8.15
C ASP A 173 10.26 11.76 7.87
N PHE A 174 11.12 12.22 8.78
CA PHE A 174 12.56 11.99 8.68
C PHE A 174 12.89 10.49 8.73
N ILE A 175 12.32 9.76 9.69
CA ILE A 175 12.55 8.31 9.82
C ILE A 175 12.00 7.55 8.61
N LYS A 176 10.86 7.94 8.06
CA LYS A 176 10.34 7.36 6.80
C LYS A 176 11.34 7.50 5.66
N GLY A 177 11.93 8.67 5.50
CA GLY A 177 12.98 8.92 4.52
C GLY A 177 14.20 8.02 4.75
N VAL A 178 14.68 7.93 5.99
CA VAL A 178 15.80 7.04 6.37
C VAL A 178 15.48 5.59 6.07
N VAL A 179 14.29 5.10 6.44
CA VAL A 179 13.84 3.73 6.18
C VAL A 179 13.83 3.45 4.67
N LEU A 180 13.36 4.40 3.85
CA LEU A 180 13.38 4.26 2.40
C LEU A 180 14.82 4.17 1.85
N VAL A 181 15.71 5.06 2.30
CA VAL A 181 17.13 5.05 1.88
C VAL A 181 17.77 3.72 2.26
N VAL A 182 17.55 3.24 3.49
CA VAL A 182 18.05 1.96 3.96
C VAL A 182 17.50 0.82 3.11
N ALA A 183 16.18 0.79 2.86
CA ALA A 183 15.55 -0.22 2.01
C ALA A 183 16.13 -0.23 0.59
N LEU A 184 16.39 0.95 0.02
CA LEU A 184 16.98 1.11 -1.30
C LEU A 184 18.42 0.60 -1.34
N VAL A 185 19.23 0.93 -0.34
CA VAL A 185 20.60 0.44 -0.21
C VAL A 185 20.62 -1.08 -0.10
N PHE A 186 19.76 -1.66 0.74
CA PHE A 186 19.62 -3.11 0.83
C PHE A 186 19.20 -3.73 -0.50
N THR A 187 18.22 -3.13 -1.19
CA THR A 187 17.74 -3.57 -2.50
C THR A 187 18.87 -3.58 -3.54
N PHE A 188 19.64 -2.50 -3.65
CA PHE A 188 20.77 -2.43 -4.59
C PHE A 188 21.92 -3.35 -4.21
N ALA A 189 22.25 -3.47 -2.93
CA ALA A 189 23.29 -4.37 -2.44
C ALA A 189 22.96 -5.84 -2.75
N LEU A 190 21.68 -6.22 -2.64
CA LEU A 190 21.19 -7.56 -3.00
C LEU A 190 21.19 -7.76 -4.51
N SER A 191 20.72 -6.78 -5.29
CA SER A 191 20.71 -6.86 -6.75
C SER A 191 22.12 -6.94 -7.36
N GLY A 192 23.12 -6.38 -6.70
CA GLY A 192 24.53 -6.46 -7.14
C GLY A 192 25.18 -7.83 -6.95
N ARG A 193 24.65 -8.69 -6.05
CA ARG A 193 25.24 -10.02 -5.76
C ARG A 193 24.90 -11.09 -6.80
N GLY A 194 23.91 -10.88 -7.67
CA GLY A 194 23.53 -11.82 -8.74
C GLY A 194 24.39 -11.75 -10.01
N LYS A 195 25.42 -10.90 -10.06
CA LYS A 195 26.36 -10.77 -11.19
C LYS A 195 27.70 -11.50 -10.98
N ARG A 196 27.76 -12.50 -10.09
CA ARG A 196 28.93 -13.38 -9.95
C ARG A 196 28.57 -14.79 -10.34
#